data_AF-A0A8T4T2X0-F1
#
_entry.id   AF-A0A8T4T2X0-F1
#
_cell.length_a   1.000
_cell.length_b   1.000
_cell.length_c   1.000
_cell.angle_alpha   90.00
_cell.angle_beta   90.00
_cell.angle_gamma   90.00
#
_symmetry.space_group_name_H-M   'P 1'
#
loop_
_entity.id
_entity.type
_entity.pdbx_description
1 polymer ?
#
loop_
_entity_poly.entity_id
_entity_poly.type
_entity_poly.pdbx_seq_one_letter_code
_entity_poly.pdbx_strand_id
1 'polypeptide(L)'
;MEDIATFVEPSTLEFFTSLHATKLLYITQVKKEESAAAEDRYFDVEVNIFVRSDVGYEREHFHAEIKKRPFGSLRTLKDLLLQAITRKLIDKGDKVFCVVDESLGIGYKGVSFVFDIDHVLVNISKHHLSDNVPSEIIEAIIDIATEIATEGREGKKIGTAFIIGDKTELLKYVKQLVLNPFLGYLESKIKISDPTIRETVKEFAQLDGVYILDNDGSIITSCAYLDVPTEGIDLPGLGTKHLNCAAITKHLDSIAFVVSSTGTIRIFKEGKVIMKI
;
A
#
# COMPACT_ATOMS: atom_id res chain seq x y z
N MET A 1 -1.27 -34.89 3.68
CA MET A 1 -0.47 -33.85 4.35
C MET A 1 0.93 -33.97 3.80
N GLU A 2 1.37 -32.99 3.03
CA GLU A 2 2.79 -32.90 2.69
C GLU A 2 3.54 -32.42 3.94
N ASP A 3 4.66 -33.07 4.23
CA ASP A 3 5.50 -32.74 5.37
C ASP A 3 6.19 -31.39 5.12
N ILE A 4 6.11 -30.48 6.10
CA ILE A 4 6.79 -29.19 6.09
C ILE A 4 8.31 -29.35 5.86
N ALA A 5 8.89 -30.48 6.27
CA ALA A 5 10.30 -30.82 6.04
C ALA A 5 10.66 -30.97 4.55
N THR A 6 9.68 -31.09 3.65
CA THR A 6 9.89 -31.07 2.19
C THR A 6 10.21 -29.66 1.68
N PHE A 7 9.82 -28.63 2.43
CA PHE A 7 9.90 -27.23 2.03
C PHE A 7 11.01 -26.48 2.76
N VAL A 8 11.18 -26.74 4.06
CA VAL A 8 12.09 -25.97 4.91
C VAL A 8 13.04 -26.86 5.67
N GLU A 9 14.31 -26.44 5.72
CA GLU A 9 15.33 -27.09 6.52
C GLU A 9 14.99 -27.01 8.03
N PRO A 10 15.42 -27.99 8.84
CA PRO A 10 15.16 -28.01 10.29
C PRO A 10 15.58 -26.73 11.02
N SER A 11 16.70 -26.13 10.63
CA SER A 11 17.22 -24.87 11.17
C SER A 11 16.24 -23.71 10.96
N THR A 12 15.56 -23.67 9.82
CA THR A 12 14.55 -22.65 9.48
C THR A 12 13.31 -22.81 10.36
N LEU A 13 12.93 -24.04 10.66
CA LEU A 13 11.79 -24.36 11.53
C LEU A 13 12.07 -24.04 13.01
N GLU A 14 13.30 -24.29 13.46
CA GLU A 14 13.77 -23.87 14.79
C GLU A 14 13.73 -22.34 14.91
N PHE A 15 14.20 -21.63 13.89
CA PHE A 15 14.16 -20.17 13.87
C PHE A 15 12.73 -19.63 13.89
N PHE A 16 11.83 -20.16 13.03
CA PHE A 16 10.39 -19.87 13.03
C PHE A 16 9.79 -20.00 14.44
N THR A 17 10.10 -21.09 15.14
CA THR A 17 9.61 -21.37 16.49
C THR A 17 10.16 -20.38 17.51
N SER A 18 11.46 -20.08 17.47
CA SER A 18 12.12 -19.14 18.38
C SER A 18 11.64 -17.70 18.23
N LEU A 19 11.18 -17.31 17.03
CA LEU A 19 10.64 -15.98 16.77
C LEU A 19 9.23 -15.79 17.33
N HIS A 20 8.58 -16.85 17.83
CA HIS A 20 7.16 -16.85 18.15
C HIS A 20 6.29 -16.39 16.97
N ALA A 21 6.69 -16.72 15.74
CA ALA A 21 5.91 -16.43 14.55
C ALA A 21 4.67 -17.34 14.51
N THR A 22 3.54 -16.80 14.04
CA THR A 22 2.27 -17.53 13.97
C THR A 22 2.12 -18.28 12.66
N LYS A 23 2.73 -17.76 11.58
CA LYS A 23 2.63 -18.33 10.22
C LYS A 23 3.99 -18.32 9.53
N LEU A 24 4.31 -19.41 8.83
CA LEU A 24 5.47 -19.51 7.94
C LEU A 24 4.99 -19.39 6.50
N LEU A 25 5.47 -18.38 5.77
CA LEU A 25 5.33 -18.27 4.31
C LEU A 25 6.60 -18.80 3.65
N TYR A 26 6.48 -19.77 2.76
CA TYR A 26 7.58 -20.28 1.95
C TYR A 26 7.26 -20.05 0.47
N ILE A 27 8.11 -19.30 -0.23
CA ILE A 27 7.88 -18.84 -1.59
C ILE A 27 8.89 -19.50 -2.52
N THR A 28 8.38 -20.22 -3.53
CA THR A 28 9.19 -20.92 -4.54
C THR A 28 8.78 -20.50 -5.94
N GLN A 29 9.70 -20.58 -6.89
CA GLN A 29 9.37 -20.41 -8.30
C GLN A 29 8.74 -21.69 -8.86
N VAL A 30 7.62 -21.56 -9.57
CA VAL A 30 7.05 -22.65 -10.37
C VAL A 30 7.90 -22.80 -11.64
N LYS A 31 8.50 -23.98 -11.84
CA LYS A 31 9.25 -24.27 -13.07
C LYS A 31 8.28 -24.31 -14.25
N LYS A 32 8.41 -23.38 -15.20
CA LYS A 32 7.79 -23.53 -16.53
C LYS A 32 8.55 -24.62 -17.29
N GLU A 33 7.82 -25.57 -17.89
CA GLU A 33 8.40 -26.43 -18.93
C GLU A 33 8.97 -25.55 -20.04
N GLU A 34 10.17 -25.88 -20.53
CA GLU A 34 10.88 -25.11 -21.55
C GLU A 34 10.06 -25.00 -22.84
N SER A 35 9.22 -23.97 -22.94
CA SER A 35 8.63 -23.55 -24.19
C SER A 35 8.30 -22.06 -24.15
N ALA A 36 8.78 -21.39 -25.19
CA ALA A 36 8.73 -19.97 -25.48
C ALA A 36 9.69 -19.08 -24.67
N ALA A 37 10.84 -18.83 -25.30
CA ALA A 37 11.69 -17.68 -25.06
C ALA A 37 10.90 -16.38 -25.30
N ALA A 38 10.22 -15.90 -24.26
CA ALA A 38 9.85 -14.51 -24.12
C ALA A 38 10.62 -13.95 -22.91
N GLU A 39 11.03 -12.70 -22.99
CA GLU A 39 11.56 -11.93 -21.86
C GLU A 39 10.51 -11.87 -20.75
N ASP A 40 10.39 -12.94 -19.96
CA ASP A 40 9.32 -13.08 -18.99
C ASP A 40 9.63 -12.11 -17.85
N ARG A 41 8.98 -10.94 -17.86
CA ARG A 41 9.13 -9.89 -16.85
C ARG A 41 8.53 -10.28 -15.51
N TYR A 42 8.02 -11.50 -15.40
CA TYR A 42 7.35 -12.04 -14.21
C TYR A 42 7.92 -13.41 -13.84
N PHE A 43 7.89 -13.74 -12.54
CA PHE A 43 8.01 -15.09 -12.02
C PHE A 43 6.62 -15.59 -11.64
N ASP A 44 6.30 -16.81 -12.03
CA ASP A 44 5.23 -17.58 -11.42
C ASP A 44 5.75 -18.17 -10.12
N VAL A 45 5.06 -17.88 -9.02
CA VAL A 45 5.41 -18.37 -7.69
C VAL A 45 4.30 -19.16 -7.05
N GLU A 46 4.71 -20.16 -6.30
CA GLU A 46 3.86 -20.84 -5.34
C GLU A 46 4.18 -20.31 -3.94
N VAL A 47 3.15 -19.82 -3.26
CA VAL A 47 3.24 -19.36 -1.87
C VAL A 47 2.61 -20.43 -0.99
N ASN A 48 3.44 -21.11 -0.21
CA ASN A 48 3.04 -22.11 0.77
C ASN A 48 2.96 -21.45 2.15
N ILE A 49 1.83 -21.60 2.84
CA ILE A 49 1.57 -21.03 4.17
C ILE A 49 1.36 -22.17 5.15
N PHE A 50 2.24 -22.22 6.15
CA PHE A 50 2.17 -23.22 7.21
C PHE A 50 1.71 -22.60 8.52
N VAL A 51 0.77 -23.27 9.18
CA VAL A 51 0.24 -22.90 10.50
C VAL A 51 0.48 -24.07 11.44
N ARG A 52 0.96 -23.78 12.64
CA ARG A 52 1.19 -24.81 13.67
C ARG A 52 -0.15 -25.37 14.19
N SER A 53 -0.26 -26.69 14.25
CA SER A 53 -1.38 -27.41 14.84
C SER A 53 -0.92 -28.40 15.92
N ASP A 54 -1.85 -29.06 16.62
CA ASP A 54 -1.54 -30.01 17.68
C ASP A 54 -0.75 -31.25 17.20
N VAL A 55 -0.88 -31.59 15.92
CA VAL A 55 -0.28 -32.77 15.29
C VAL A 55 0.87 -32.44 14.32
N GLY A 56 1.26 -31.17 14.21
CA GLY A 56 2.33 -30.73 13.31
C GLY A 56 2.03 -29.38 12.66
N TYR A 57 1.95 -29.38 11.33
CA TYR A 57 1.70 -28.18 10.52
C TYR A 57 0.60 -28.43 9.50
N GLU A 58 -0.34 -27.51 9.42
CA GLU A 58 -1.32 -27.43 8.34
C GLU A 58 -0.80 -26.53 7.24
N ARG A 59 -1.03 -26.92 5.98
CA ARG A 59 -0.56 -26.19 4.80
C ARG A 59 -1.74 -25.68 3.97
N GLU A 60 -1.74 -24.39 3.71
CA GLU A 60 -2.51 -23.75 2.65
C GLU A 60 -1.55 -23.18 1.60
N HIS A 61 -1.98 -23.01 0.36
CA HIS A 61 -1.11 -22.47 -0.70
C HIS A 61 -1.91 -21.71 -1.76
N PHE A 62 -1.24 -20.82 -2.47
CA PHE A 62 -1.79 -20.14 -3.64
C PHE A 62 -0.70 -19.82 -4.68
N HIS A 63 -1.13 -19.67 -5.93
CA HIS A 63 -0.29 -19.24 -7.03
C HIS A 63 -0.39 -17.73 -7.23
N ALA A 64 0.73 -17.08 -7.56
CA ALA A 64 0.79 -15.66 -7.87
C ALA A 64 1.85 -15.36 -8.93
N GLU A 65 1.61 -14.32 -9.73
CA GLU A 65 2.60 -13.73 -10.62
C GLU A 65 3.27 -12.53 -9.95
N ILE A 66 4.59 -12.51 -9.91
CA ILE A 66 5.37 -11.40 -9.36
C ILE A 66 6.30 -10.81 -10.42
N LYS A 67 6.43 -9.48 -10.48
CA LYS A 67 7.38 -8.84 -11.41
C LYS A 67 8.82 -9.23 -11.06
N LYS A 68 9.63 -9.63 -12.05
CA LYS A 68 11.09 -9.77 -11.94
C LYS A 68 11.67 -8.39 -11.66
N ARG A 69 11.98 -8.14 -10.39
CA ARG A 69 12.61 -6.91 -9.90
C ARG A 69 14.01 -7.24 -9.36
N PRO A 70 14.89 -6.24 -9.17
CA PRO A 70 16.16 -6.46 -8.49
C PRO A 70 15.93 -7.21 -7.17
N PHE A 71 16.79 -8.19 -6.91
CA PHE A 71 16.63 -9.14 -5.81
C PHE A 71 16.46 -8.45 -4.44
N GLY A 72 15.55 -8.99 -3.61
CA GLY A 72 15.28 -8.46 -2.27
C GLY A 72 14.28 -7.31 -2.20
N SER A 73 13.53 -7.03 -3.27
CA SER A 73 12.49 -5.98 -3.22
C SER A 73 11.39 -6.33 -2.20
N LEU A 74 11.35 -5.59 -1.09
CA LEU A 74 10.30 -5.69 -0.07
C LEU A 74 8.90 -5.48 -0.67
N ARG A 75 8.79 -4.76 -1.79
CA ARG A 75 7.52 -4.53 -2.48
C ARG A 75 6.89 -5.82 -2.98
N THR A 76 7.68 -6.72 -3.58
CA THR A 76 7.17 -8.02 -4.04
C THR A 76 6.63 -8.84 -2.87
N LEU A 77 7.33 -8.84 -1.74
CA LEU A 77 6.87 -9.53 -0.53
C LEU A 77 5.59 -8.91 0.01
N LYS A 78 5.49 -7.58 0.06
CA LYS A 78 4.26 -6.88 0.45
C LYS A 78 3.08 -7.23 -0.45
N ASP A 79 3.27 -7.29 -1.75
CA ASP A 79 2.22 -7.67 -2.70
C ASP A 79 1.73 -9.11 -2.43
N LEU A 80 2.63 -10.04 -2.11
CA LEU A 80 2.29 -11.41 -1.72
C LEU A 80 1.57 -11.49 -0.37
N LEU A 81 1.98 -10.69 0.62
CA LEU A 81 1.28 -10.59 1.91
C LEU A 81 -0.13 -10.04 1.74
N LEU A 82 -0.31 -8.97 0.96
CA LEU A 82 -1.64 -8.42 0.65
C LEU A 82 -2.52 -9.47 -0.02
N GLN A 83 -1.97 -10.23 -0.97
CA GLN A 83 -2.65 -11.33 -1.63
C GLN A 83 -3.06 -12.45 -0.66
N ALA A 84 -2.22 -12.79 0.32
CA ALA A 84 -2.53 -13.78 1.34
C ALA A 84 -3.62 -13.27 2.31
N ILE A 85 -3.61 -11.99 2.68
CA ILE A 85 -4.64 -11.35 3.49
C ILE A 85 -5.98 -11.34 2.75
N THR A 86 -6.00 -10.97 1.46
CA THR A 86 -7.23 -10.97 0.65
C THR A 86 -7.86 -12.37 0.59
N ARG A 87 -7.03 -13.42 0.59
CA ARG A 87 -7.46 -14.83 0.62
C ARG A 87 -7.79 -15.33 2.03
N LYS A 88 -7.70 -14.49 3.07
CA LYS A 88 -7.93 -14.81 4.49
C LYS A 88 -6.96 -15.85 5.07
N LEU A 89 -5.77 -15.97 4.48
CA LEU A 89 -4.72 -16.87 4.92
C LEU A 89 -3.83 -16.24 6.00
N ILE A 90 -3.85 -14.91 6.10
CA ILE A 90 -3.14 -14.09 7.09
C ILE A 90 -4.12 -13.04 7.61
N ASP A 91 -4.10 -12.74 8.91
CA ASP A 91 -4.93 -11.70 9.52
C ASP A 91 -4.12 -10.81 10.47
N LYS A 92 -4.75 -9.76 10.98
CA LYS A 92 -4.17 -8.82 11.93
C LYS A 92 -3.64 -9.56 13.17
N GLY A 93 -2.42 -9.19 13.57
CA GLY A 93 -1.75 -9.76 14.74
C GLY A 93 -0.94 -11.01 14.42
N ASP A 94 -1.00 -11.50 13.18
CA ASP A 94 -0.07 -12.52 12.73
C ASP A 94 1.36 -11.97 12.69
N LYS A 95 2.29 -12.80 13.15
CA LYS A 95 3.72 -12.60 12.95
C LYS A 95 4.17 -13.59 11.90
N VAL A 96 4.41 -13.09 10.70
CA VAL A 96 4.67 -13.90 9.51
C VAL A 96 6.17 -14.01 9.30
N PHE A 97 6.69 -15.23 9.37
CA PHE A 97 8.06 -15.53 8.97
C PHE A 97 8.05 -15.96 7.50
N CYS A 98 8.62 -15.15 6.63
CA CYS A 98 8.65 -15.38 5.20
C CYS A 98 10.03 -15.88 4.79
N VAL A 99 10.07 -16.93 3.98
CA VAL A 99 11.29 -17.53 3.44
C VAL A 99 11.16 -17.53 1.92
N VAL A 100 12.13 -16.91 1.26
CA VAL A 100 12.25 -16.86 -0.19
C VAL A 100 13.32 -17.87 -0.60
N ASP A 101 12.93 -18.84 -1.40
CA ASP A 101 13.80 -19.92 -1.87
C ASP A 101 14.80 -19.46 -2.94
N GLU A 102 15.91 -20.20 -3.09
CA GLU A 102 16.92 -19.93 -4.12
C GLU A 102 16.39 -20.02 -5.55
N SER A 103 15.31 -20.78 -5.78
CA SER A 103 14.67 -20.93 -7.09
C SER A 103 14.26 -19.59 -7.70
N LEU A 104 14.02 -18.56 -6.89
CA LEU A 104 13.72 -17.21 -7.34
C LEU A 104 14.93 -16.43 -7.87
N GLY A 105 16.11 -17.06 -7.96
CA GLY A 105 17.32 -16.49 -8.55
C GLY A 105 18.04 -15.49 -7.65
N ILE A 106 17.69 -15.42 -6.36
CA ILE A 106 18.16 -14.41 -5.39
C ILE A 106 19.67 -14.38 -5.12
N GLY A 107 20.45 -15.31 -5.69
CA GLY A 107 21.91 -15.38 -5.52
C GLY A 107 22.36 -15.94 -4.16
N TYR A 108 21.41 -16.34 -3.33
CA TYR A 108 21.60 -16.99 -2.03
C TYR A 108 20.75 -18.26 -1.98
N LYS A 109 21.10 -19.20 -1.11
CA LYS A 109 20.31 -20.42 -0.88
C LYS A 109 18.90 -20.16 -0.34
N GLY A 110 18.70 -18.98 0.24
CA GLY A 110 17.43 -18.53 0.77
C GLY A 110 17.59 -17.18 1.46
N VAL A 111 16.53 -16.37 1.49
CA VAL A 111 16.47 -15.13 2.29
C VAL A 111 15.19 -15.14 3.10
N SER A 112 15.30 -14.76 4.38
CA SER A 112 14.14 -14.75 5.28
C SER A 112 13.82 -13.34 5.79
N PHE A 113 12.53 -13.08 6.01
CA PHE A 113 11.98 -11.83 6.51
C PHE A 113 10.96 -12.12 7.61
N VAL A 114 10.80 -11.20 8.55
CA VAL A 114 9.76 -11.27 9.58
C VAL A 114 8.87 -10.04 9.43
N PHE A 115 7.56 -10.25 9.37
CA PHE A 115 6.57 -9.19 9.25
C PHE A 115 5.54 -9.30 10.36
N ASP A 116 5.34 -8.22 11.09
CA ASP A 116 4.20 -8.08 11.99
C ASP A 116 3.03 -7.48 11.21
N ILE A 117 1.91 -8.21 11.13
CA ILE A 117 0.76 -7.82 10.33
C ILE A 117 -0.12 -6.87 11.11
N ASP A 118 -0.05 -5.59 10.75
CA ASP A 118 -0.81 -4.53 11.39
C ASP A 118 -2.21 -4.33 10.80
N HIS A 119 -2.96 -3.41 11.40
CA HIS A 119 -4.31 -3.08 10.96
C HIS A 119 -4.33 -2.27 9.64
N VAL A 120 -3.26 -1.56 9.31
CA VAL A 120 -3.20 -0.73 8.10
C VAL A 120 -3.08 -1.62 6.87
N LEU A 121 -2.12 -2.55 6.87
CA LEU A 121 -1.90 -3.51 5.78
C LEU A 121 -3.16 -4.35 5.52
N VAL A 122 -3.82 -4.81 6.58
CA VAL A 122 -5.05 -5.61 6.47
C VAL A 122 -6.18 -4.82 5.82
N ASN A 123 -6.33 -3.54 6.14
CA ASN A 123 -7.37 -2.71 5.57
C ASN A 123 -7.04 -2.22 4.14
N ILE A 124 -5.75 -2.01 3.82
CA ILE A 124 -5.32 -1.77 2.43
C ILE A 124 -5.79 -2.92 1.55
N SER A 125 -5.58 -4.17 1.99
CA SER A 125 -6.07 -5.37 1.31
C SER A 125 -7.61 -5.45 1.30
N LYS A 126 -8.28 -5.35 2.45
CA LYS A 126 -9.76 -5.49 2.56
C LYS A 126 -10.53 -4.48 1.71
N HIS A 127 -10.02 -3.26 1.57
CA HIS A 127 -10.67 -2.20 0.80
C HIS A 127 -10.13 -2.05 -0.63
N HIS A 128 -9.32 -3.01 -1.09
CA HIS A 128 -8.83 -3.04 -2.46
C HIS A 128 -8.11 -1.75 -2.85
N LEU A 129 -7.39 -1.14 -1.89
CA LEU A 129 -6.75 0.15 -2.14
C LEU A 129 -5.58 -0.03 -3.12
N SER A 130 -4.94 -1.19 -3.08
CA SER A 130 -3.78 -1.50 -3.89
C SER A 130 -4.06 -2.01 -5.31
N ASP A 131 -5.32 -2.02 -5.75
CA ASP A 131 -5.71 -2.61 -7.04
C ASP A 131 -5.14 -1.79 -8.22
N ASN A 132 -5.29 -0.46 -8.17
CA ASN A 132 -4.82 0.46 -9.21
C ASN A 132 -3.65 1.35 -8.76
N VAL A 133 -3.37 1.38 -7.46
CA VAL A 133 -2.30 2.19 -6.87
C VAL A 133 -1.35 1.26 -6.12
N PRO A 134 -0.03 1.33 -6.33
CA PRO A 134 0.92 0.55 -5.54
C PRO A 134 0.77 0.76 -4.03
N SER A 135 0.83 -0.34 -3.27
CA SER A 135 0.79 -0.34 -1.79
C SER A 135 1.79 0.63 -1.16
N GLU A 136 3.02 0.64 -1.67
CA GLU A 136 4.09 1.57 -1.29
C GLU A 136 3.68 3.05 -1.36
N ILE A 137 2.88 3.44 -2.35
CA ILE A 137 2.41 4.83 -2.51
C ILE A 137 1.32 5.14 -1.50
N ILE A 138 0.41 4.21 -1.26
CA ILE A 138 -0.66 4.36 -0.25
C ILE A 138 -0.04 4.51 1.14
N GLU A 139 0.93 3.66 1.47
CA GLU A 139 1.69 3.75 2.71
C GLU A 139 2.44 5.09 2.82
N ALA A 140 3.14 5.53 1.76
CA ALA A 140 3.84 6.82 1.77
C ALA A 140 2.87 7.99 2.03
N ILE A 141 1.67 7.97 1.45
CA ILE A 141 0.63 8.97 1.73
C ILE A 141 0.16 8.88 3.18
N ILE A 142 -0.10 7.68 3.71
CA ILE A 142 -0.53 7.47 5.10
C ILE A 142 0.54 7.94 6.08
N ASP A 143 1.81 7.65 5.81
CA ASP A 143 2.94 8.05 6.64
C ASP A 143 3.07 9.58 6.71
N ILE A 144 3.04 10.26 5.55
CA ILE A 144 3.09 11.72 5.49
C ILE A 144 1.84 12.32 6.14
N ALA A 145 0.66 11.76 5.90
CA ALA A 145 -0.58 12.19 6.54
C ALA A 145 -0.52 12.04 8.07
N THR A 146 0.10 10.97 8.56
CA THR A 146 0.33 10.72 9.99
C THR A 146 1.25 11.74 10.60
N GLU A 147 2.37 12.07 9.95
CA GLU A 147 3.25 13.15 10.41
C GLU A 147 2.53 14.50 10.44
N ILE A 148 1.77 14.85 9.40
CA ILE A 148 1.00 16.09 9.37
C ILE A 148 -0.05 16.12 10.49
N ALA A 149 -0.69 14.98 10.77
CA ALA A 149 -1.70 14.85 11.80
C ALA A 149 -1.13 14.96 13.23
N THR A 150 0.07 14.42 13.46
CA THR A 150 0.71 14.35 14.79
C THR A 150 1.56 15.58 15.10
N GLU A 151 2.39 16.01 14.15
CA GLU A 151 3.34 17.12 14.32
C GLU A 151 2.70 18.47 13.97
N GLY A 152 1.75 18.48 13.03
CA GLY A 152 1.30 19.71 12.39
C GLY A 152 2.48 20.43 11.73
N ARG A 153 2.50 21.76 11.79
CA ARG A 153 3.68 22.57 11.47
C ARG A 153 3.69 23.81 12.34
N GLU A 154 4.86 24.13 12.89
CA GLU A 154 5.05 25.30 13.77
C GLU A 154 4.02 25.38 14.92
N GLY A 155 3.63 24.21 15.47
CA GLY A 155 2.65 24.10 16.55
C GLY A 155 1.19 24.33 16.14
N LYS A 156 0.90 24.49 14.85
CA LYS A 156 -0.47 24.60 14.32
C LYS A 156 -0.94 23.27 13.75
N LYS A 157 -2.19 22.93 14.05
CA LYS A 157 -2.86 21.78 13.43
C LYS A 157 -3.18 22.08 11.98
N ILE A 158 -2.85 21.15 11.10
CA ILE A 158 -3.03 21.29 9.65
C ILE A 158 -4.19 20.41 9.20
N GLY A 159 -5.04 20.96 8.33
CA GLY A 159 -6.04 20.18 7.61
C GLY A 159 -5.70 20.15 6.13
N THR A 160 -5.39 18.98 5.59
CA THR A 160 -5.05 18.80 4.17
C THR A 160 -5.70 17.52 3.62
N ALA A 161 -5.65 17.32 2.31
CA ALA A 161 -6.06 16.06 1.71
C ALA A 161 -5.18 15.68 0.52
N PHE A 162 -5.03 14.38 0.30
CA PHE A 162 -4.34 13.78 -0.85
C PHE A 162 -5.35 12.96 -1.64
N ILE A 163 -5.47 13.19 -2.94
CA ILE A 163 -6.35 12.42 -3.82
C ILE A 163 -5.48 11.78 -4.89
N ILE A 164 -5.57 10.45 -5.01
CA ILE A 164 -4.85 9.66 -6.00
C ILE A 164 -5.82 8.96 -6.95
N GLY A 165 -5.53 9.01 -8.24
CA GLY A 165 -6.34 8.44 -9.31
C GLY A 165 -5.77 8.83 -10.68
N ASP A 166 -6.52 8.58 -11.76
CA ASP A 166 -6.12 9.04 -13.09
C ASP A 166 -6.06 10.58 -13.12
N LYS A 167 -4.87 11.14 -13.39
CA LYS A 167 -4.69 12.60 -13.38
C LYS A 167 -5.55 13.32 -14.41
N THR A 168 -5.82 12.72 -15.56
CA THR A 168 -6.60 13.35 -16.64
C THR A 168 -8.06 13.50 -16.24
N GLU A 169 -8.61 12.49 -15.56
CA GLU A 169 -9.97 12.54 -15.02
C GLU A 169 -10.06 13.48 -13.81
N LEU A 170 -9.10 13.40 -12.88
CA LEU A 170 -9.09 14.23 -11.68
C LEU A 170 -8.99 15.72 -12.01
N LEU A 171 -8.10 16.10 -12.93
CA LEU A 171 -7.87 17.51 -13.27
C LEU A 171 -9.11 18.23 -13.84
N LYS A 172 -10.12 17.51 -14.36
CA LYS A 172 -11.39 18.10 -14.81
C LYS A 172 -12.17 18.79 -13.68
N TYR A 173 -11.93 18.36 -12.43
CA TYR A 173 -12.60 18.88 -11.23
C TYR A 173 -11.68 19.79 -10.40
N VAL A 174 -10.47 20.09 -10.88
CA VAL A 174 -9.45 20.78 -10.09
C VAL A 174 -9.33 22.23 -10.55
N LYS A 175 -9.49 23.17 -9.61
CA LYS A 175 -9.22 24.60 -9.81
C LYS A 175 -8.05 25.03 -8.95
N GLN A 176 -7.01 25.53 -9.60
CA GLN A 176 -5.80 25.96 -8.91
C GLN A 176 -6.07 27.25 -8.10
N LEU A 177 -5.74 27.28 -6.80
CA LEU A 177 -5.95 28.46 -5.95
C LEU A 177 -4.76 29.44 -5.99
N VAL A 178 -3.54 28.89 -6.02
CA VAL A 178 -2.26 29.63 -6.08
C VAL A 178 -1.33 28.95 -7.08
N LEU A 179 -0.20 29.55 -7.46
CA LEU A 179 0.74 28.90 -8.39
C LEU A 179 1.10 27.47 -7.92
N ASN A 180 0.97 26.51 -8.84
CA ASN A 180 1.27 25.11 -8.54
C ASN A 180 2.79 24.94 -8.35
N PRO A 181 3.25 24.57 -7.14
CA PRO A 181 4.68 24.46 -6.86
C PRO A 181 5.33 23.23 -7.51
N PHE A 182 4.54 22.27 -7.99
CA PHE A 182 5.02 21.06 -8.66
C PHE A 182 5.03 21.17 -10.19
N LEU A 183 4.48 22.26 -10.74
CA LEU A 183 4.42 22.48 -12.18
C LEU A 183 5.83 22.69 -12.77
N GLY A 184 6.13 21.98 -13.87
CA GLY A 184 7.39 22.09 -14.60
C GLY A 184 8.50 21.16 -14.10
N TYR A 185 8.29 20.45 -13.00
CA TYR A 185 9.17 19.36 -12.57
C TYR A 185 8.87 18.08 -13.34
N LEU A 186 9.90 17.25 -13.52
CA LEU A 186 9.71 15.89 -14.04
C LEU A 186 8.92 15.05 -13.03
N GLU A 187 7.91 14.32 -13.48
CA GLU A 187 7.06 13.46 -12.65
C GLU A 187 7.88 12.45 -11.81
N SER A 188 9.03 12.01 -12.31
CA SER A 188 9.97 11.13 -11.60
C SER A 188 10.71 11.77 -10.42
N LYS A 189 10.66 13.10 -10.28
CA LYS A 189 11.30 13.89 -9.21
C LYS A 189 10.32 14.38 -8.15
N ILE A 190 9.03 14.14 -8.33
CA ILE A 190 7.95 14.63 -7.47
C ILE A 190 7.03 13.48 -7.04
N LYS A 191 7.64 12.32 -6.79
CA LYS A 191 6.95 11.13 -6.28
C LYS A 191 6.69 11.28 -4.80
N ILE A 192 5.46 11.04 -4.35
CA ILE A 192 5.09 11.08 -2.92
C ILE A 192 5.88 10.08 -2.06
N SER A 193 6.35 8.99 -2.68
CA SER A 193 7.22 8.00 -2.04
C SER A 193 8.70 8.42 -1.96
N ASP A 194 9.10 9.52 -2.60
CA ASP A 194 10.47 10.03 -2.52
C ASP A 194 10.66 10.79 -1.18
N PRO A 195 11.55 10.31 -0.29
CA PRO A 195 11.76 10.97 1.00
C PRO A 195 12.31 12.39 0.88
N THR A 196 12.96 12.74 -0.25
CA THR A 196 13.55 14.08 -0.45
C THR A 196 12.51 15.17 -0.61
N ILE A 197 11.28 14.84 -1.03
CA ILE A 197 10.20 15.81 -1.19
C ILE A 197 9.32 15.95 0.07
N ARG A 198 9.55 15.11 1.09
CA ARG A 198 8.70 14.99 2.28
C ARG A 198 8.46 16.33 2.99
N GLU A 199 9.53 17.08 3.25
CA GLU A 199 9.43 18.40 3.89
C GLU A 199 8.74 19.42 2.98
N THR A 200 8.95 19.37 1.67
CA THR A 200 8.25 20.22 0.69
C THR A 200 6.75 19.96 0.72
N VAL A 201 6.34 18.69 0.78
CA VAL A 201 4.93 18.32 0.90
C VAL A 201 4.34 18.85 2.20
N LYS A 202 5.02 18.71 3.34
CA LYS A 202 4.55 19.24 4.63
C LYS A 202 4.46 20.76 4.63
N GLU A 203 5.40 21.45 3.98
CA GLU A 203 5.40 22.91 3.89
C GLU A 203 4.16 23.43 3.17
N PHE A 204 3.84 22.87 1.99
CA PHE A 204 2.66 23.27 1.23
C PHE A 204 1.34 22.75 1.81
N ALA A 205 1.37 21.75 2.70
CA ALA A 205 0.15 21.19 3.31
C ALA A 205 -0.55 22.19 4.24
N GLN A 206 0.18 23.22 4.69
CA GLN A 206 -0.34 24.34 5.47
C GLN A 206 -1.26 25.26 4.66
N LEU A 207 -1.13 25.26 3.34
CA LEU A 207 -1.93 26.08 2.45
C LEU A 207 -3.31 25.46 2.24
N ASP A 208 -4.26 26.28 1.79
CA ASP A 208 -5.61 25.80 1.53
C ASP A 208 -5.66 24.97 0.23
N GLY A 209 -6.52 23.95 0.24
CA GLY A 209 -6.75 23.05 -0.87
C GLY A 209 -6.32 21.61 -0.59
N VAL A 210 -6.05 20.89 -1.67
CA VAL A 210 -5.71 19.47 -1.68
C VAL A 210 -4.52 19.20 -2.60
N TYR A 211 -3.89 18.03 -2.41
CA TYR A 211 -2.94 17.44 -3.33
C TYR A 211 -3.66 16.51 -4.31
N ILE A 212 -3.28 16.59 -5.58
CA ILE A 212 -3.72 15.69 -6.64
C ILE A 212 -2.50 14.87 -7.08
N LEU A 213 -2.63 13.55 -7.04
CA LEU A 213 -1.60 12.59 -7.38
C LEU A 213 -2.10 11.70 -8.52
N ASP A 214 -1.19 11.34 -9.41
CA ASP A 214 -1.43 10.30 -10.42
C ASP A 214 -1.26 8.91 -9.80
N ASN A 215 -1.78 7.87 -10.46
CA ASN A 215 -1.76 6.48 -9.96
C ASN A 215 -0.36 5.94 -9.64
N ASP A 216 0.67 6.52 -10.26
CA ASP A 216 2.06 6.16 -10.05
C ASP A 216 2.73 6.96 -8.91
N GLY A 217 1.96 7.77 -8.18
CA GLY A 217 2.38 8.53 -7.01
C GLY A 217 3.04 9.87 -7.31
N SER A 218 3.08 10.31 -8.58
CA SER A 218 3.55 11.65 -8.91
C SER A 218 2.56 12.72 -8.46
N ILE A 219 3.06 13.74 -7.77
CA ILE A 219 2.26 14.90 -7.35
C ILE A 219 2.05 15.81 -8.56
N ILE A 220 0.80 15.96 -8.98
CA ILE A 220 0.43 16.77 -10.14
C ILE A 220 0.22 18.22 -9.74
N THR A 221 -0.47 18.44 -8.61
CA THR A 221 -0.61 19.77 -8.02
C THR A 221 -0.86 19.68 -6.52
N SER A 222 -0.64 20.80 -5.84
CA SER A 222 -1.12 21.08 -4.49
C SER A 222 -1.84 22.41 -4.44
N CYS A 223 -2.42 22.74 -3.28
CA CYS A 223 -3.12 24.01 -3.07
C CYS A 223 -4.25 24.24 -4.09
N ALA A 224 -4.97 23.16 -4.41
CA ALA A 224 -6.04 23.19 -5.39
C ALA A 224 -7.39 22.95 -4.74
N TYR A 225 -8.43 23.54 -5.32
CA TYR A 225 -9.81 23.36 -4.93
C TYR A 225 -10.47 22.29 -5.81
N LEU A 226 -11.26 21.42 -5.18
CA LEU A 226 -12.10 20.44 -5.87
C LEU A 226 -13.48 21.03 -6.12
N ASP A 227 -13.79 21.27 -7.39
CA ASP A 227 -15.11 21.67 -7.88
C ASP A 227 -15.85 20.43 -8.39
N VAL A 228 -16.45 19.68 -7.47
CA VAL A 228 -17.09 18.38 -7.72
C VAL A 228 -18.54 18.40 -7.23
N PRO A 229 -19.51 17.83 -7.99
CA PRO A 229 -20.89 17.71 -7.54
C PRO A 229 -20.99 16.87 -6.25
N THR A 230 -21.63 17.41 -5.22
CA THR A 230 -21.69 16.78 -3.88
C THR A 230 -23.05 16.14 -3.58
N GLU A 231 -23.95 16.10 -4.56
CA GLU A 231 -25.29 15.57 -4.39
C GLU A 231 -25.29 14.08 -3.98
N GLY A 232 -26.06 13.77 -2.94
CA GLY A 232 -26.16 12.41 -2.41
C GLY A 232 -24.90 11.93 -1.69
N ILE A 233 -24.06 12.85 -1.20
CA ILE A 233 -23.06 12.56 -0.17
C ILE A 233 -23.60 13.09 1.17
N ASP A 234 -23.78 12.20 2.14
CA ASP A 234 -24.18 12.56 3.50
C ASP A 234 -23.05 12.24 4.49
N LEU A 235 -22.45 13.30 5.05
CA LEU A 235 -21.32 13.23 5.97
C LEU A 235 -21.52 14.22 7.13
N PRO A 236 -22.41 13.92 8.08
CA PRO A 236 -22.74 14.84 9.16
C PRO A 236 -21.52 15.11 10.05
N GLY A 237 -21.27 16.39 10.33
CA GLY A 237 -20.18 16.83 11.21
C GLY A 237 -18.79 16.85 10.56
N LEU A 238 -18.68 16.61 9.24
CA LEU A 238 -17.42 16.74 8.50
C LEU A 238 -17.42 17.98 7.60
N GLY A 239 -16.28 18.69 7.56
CA GLY A 239 -16.14 19.93 6.77
C GLY A 239 -15.98 19.71 5.26
N THR A 240 -15.95 20.81 4.50
CA THR A 240 -15.94 20.83 3.03
C THR A 240 -14.90 19.92 2.37
N LYS A 241 -13.67 19.82 2.91
CA LYS A 241 -12.64 18.92 2.37
C LYS A 241 -13.09 17.45 2.38
N HIS A 242 -13.74 17.01 3.45
CA HIS A 242 -14.25 15.64 3.53
C HIS A 242 -15.39 15.42 2.53
N LEU A 243 -16.30 16.39 2.42
CA LEU A 243 -17.41 16.32 1.48
C LEU A 243 -16.91 16.20 0.03
N ASN A 244 -15.96 17.05 -0.37
CA ASN A 244 -15.40 17.03 -1.72
C ASN A 244 -14.58 15.76 -1.99
N CYS A 245 -13.85 15.25 -1.00
CA CYS A 245 -13.10 14.00 -1.12
C CYS A 245 -14.03 12.77 -1.24
N ALA A 246 -15.14 12.75 -0.53
CA ALA A 246 -16.15 11.71 -0.71
C ALA A 246 -16.84 11.84 -2.06
N ALA A 247 -17.18 13.05 -2.49
CA ALA A 247 -17.77 13.28 -3.80
C ALA A 247 -16.84 12.82 -4.93
N ILE A 248 -15.58 13.24 -4.96
CA ILE A 248 -14.66 12.88 -6.06
C ILE A 248 -14.42 11.38 -6.15
N THR A 249 -14.28 10.70 -5.00
CA THR A 249 -14.10 9.23 -4.95
C THR A 249 -15.36 8.45 -5.28
N LYS A 250 -16.55 9.09 -5.29
CA LYS A 250 -17.80 8.51 -5.79
C LYS A 250 -17.92 8.63 -7.31
N HIS A 251 -17.44 9.73 -7.88
CA HIS A 251 -17.55 10.02 -9.32
C HIS A 251 -16.43 9.39 -10.14
N LEU A 252 -15.24 9.24 -9.54
CA LEU A 252 -14.05 8.73 -10.21
C LEU A 252 -13.45 7.58 -9.41
N ASP A 253 -12.82 6.64 -10.11
CA ASP A 253 -11.97 5.62 -9.50
C ASP A 253 -10.72 6.28 -8.91
N SER A 254 -10.82 6.62 -7.63
CA SER A 254 -9.80 7.37 -6.89
C SER A 254 -9.91 7.08 -5.40
N ILE A 255 -8.84 7.38 -4.68
CA ILE A 255 -8.74 7.24 -3.23
C ILE A 255 -8.38 8.61 -2.65
N ALA A 256 -9.07 9.04 -1.60
CA ALA A 256 -8.79 10.30 -0.94
C ALA A 256 -8.43 10.12 0.53
N PHE A 257 -7.33 10.73 0.96
CA PHE A 257 -6.80 10.70 2.32
C PHE A 257 -6.95 12.09 2.91
N VAL A 258 -7.82 12.25 3.89
CA VAL A 258 -8.13 13.54 4.50
C VAL A 258 -7.53 13.60 5.90
N VAL A 259 -6.61 14.53 6.11
CA VAL A 259 -6.08 14.89 7.43
C VAL A 259 -6.95 16.02 7.98
N SER A 260 -7.63 15.75 9.09
CA SER A 260 -8.40 16.77 9.79
C SER A 260 -7.50 17.60 10.70
N SER A 261 -7.88 18.86 10.91
CA SER A 261 -7.25 19.73 11.92
C SER A 261 -7.44 19.25 13.35
N THR A 262 -8.14 18.13 13.59
CA THR A 262 -8.16 17.46 14.90
C THR A 262 -7.10 16.38 15.06
N GLY A 263 -6.33 16.08 14.01
CA GLY A 263 -5.30 15.03 13.99
C GLY A 263 -5.83 13.64 13.61
N THR A 264 -7.06 13.56 13.09
CA THR A 264 -7.63 12.29 12.59
C THR A 264 -7.47 12.20 11.09
N ILE A 265 -7.11 11.02 10.59
CA ILE A 265 -7.02 10.73 9.15
C ILE A 265 -8.23 9.90 8.75
N ARG A 266 -8.85 10.24 7.62
CA ARG A 266 -9.93 9.46 7.02
C ARG A 266 -9.59 9.13 5.57
N ILE A 267 -9.73 7.86 5.21
CA ILE A 267 -9.55 7.41 3.83
C ILE A 267 -10.93 7.16 3.23
N PHE A 268 -11.15 7.74 2.06
CA PHE A 268 -12.37 7.63 1.27
C PHE A 268 -12.11 6.85 -0.01
N LYS A 269 -13.05 5.98 -0.35
CA LYS A 269 -13.15 5.26 -1.63
C LYS A 269 -14.64 5.05 -1.92
N GLU A 270 -15.05 5.18 -3.18
CA GLU A 270 -16.47 5.04 -3.59
C GLU A 270 -17.43 5.94 -2.78
N GLY A 271 -16.96 7.12 -2.37
CA GLY A 271 -17.72 8.07 -1.55
C GLY A 271 -17.99 7.66 -0.11
N LYS A 272 -17.35 6.59 0.39
CA LYS A 272 -17.50 6.11 1.77
C LYS A 272 -16.18 6.22 2.53
N VAL A 273 -16.27 6.46 3.83
CA VAL A 273 -15.11 6.30 4.73
C VAL A 273 -14.83 4.81 4.89
N ILE A 274 -13.68 4.37 4.42
CA ILE A 274 -13.25 2.97 4.50
C ILE A 274 -12.27 2.75 5.66
N MET A 275 -11.52 3.78 6.05
CA MET A 275 -10.55 3.70 7.14
C MET A 275 -10.50 5.01 7.91
N LYS A 276 -10.29 4.89 9.21
CA LYS A 276 -9.97 5.99 10.12
C LYS A 276 -8.71 5.63 10.90
N ILE A 277 -7.75 6.55 10.94
CA ILE A 277 -6.52 6.48 11.73
C ILE A 277 -6.53 7.62 12.75
#